data_AF-D3F8T9-F1
#
_entry.id   AF-D3F8T9-F1
#
_cell.length_a   1.000
_cell.length_b   1.000
_cell.length_c   1.000
_cell.angle_alpha   90.00
_cell.angle_beta   90.00
_cell.angle_gamma   90.00
#
_symmetry.space_group_name_H-M   'P 1'
#
loop_
_entity.id
_entity.type
_entity.pdbx_description
1 polymer ?
#
loop_
_entity_poly.entity_id
_entity_poly.type
_entity_poly.pdbx_seq_one_letter_code
_entity_poly.pdbx_strand_id
1 'polypeptide(L)' 'MSGHWEPIVMQVWDTVVTPCDCCGQVVARRQWVVELEEGERRFCGPDCEQLYRSYVVPARAAAPGASGASKG' A
#
# COMPACT_ATOMS: atom_id res chain seq x y z
N MET A 1 -7.86 -14.32 5.32
CA MET A 1 -7.06 -13.10 5.10
C MET A 1 -8.03 -11.97 4.83
N SER A 2 -8.05 -10.93 5.64
CA SER A 2 -9.11 -9.92 5.63
C SER A 2 -8.49 -8.53 5.69
N GLY A 3 -8.50 -7.85 4.56
CA GLY A 3 -8.44 -6.39 4.58
C GLY A 3 -9.79 -5.78 4.90
N HIS A 4 -9.80 -4.48 5.11
CA HIS A 4 -11.01 -3.68 5.25
C HIS A 4 -10.85 -2.34 4.54
N TRP A 5 -11.99 -1.72 4.22
CA TRP A 5 -12.01 -0.39 3.65
C TRP A 5 -11.95 0.66 4.76
N GLU A 6 -10.99 1.57 4.69
CA GLU A 6 -10.92 2.76 5.54
C GLU A 6 -11.16 4.03 4.72
N PRO A 7 -12.00 4.98 5.20
CA PRO A 7 -12.20 6.25 4.53
C PRO A 7 -10.94 7.12 4.62
N ILE A 8 -10.67 7.88 3.56
CA ILE A 8 -9.62 8.89 3.54
C ILE A 8 -10.26 10.21 4.01
N VAL A 9 -9.89 10.65 5.22
CA VAL A 9 -10.34 11.93 5.77
C VAL A 9 -9.22 12.94 5.60
N MET A 10 -9.41 13.88 4.67
CA MET A 10 -8.47 14.98 4.41
C MET A 10 -9.16 16.31 4.73
N GLN A 11 -8.41 17.24 5.32
CA GLN A 11 -8.78 18.64 5.38
C GLN A 11 -8.60 19.29 4.01
N VAL A 12 -9.33 20.39 3.76
CA VAL A 12 -9.28 21.10 2.47
C VAL A 12 -7.89 21.67 2.14
N TRP A 13 -7.05 21.88 3.14
CA TRP A 13 -5.68 22.37 3.00
C TRP A 13 -4.63 21.25 3.02
N ASP A 14 -5.04 19.98 3.12
CA ASP A 14 -4.08 18.88 3.08
C ASP A 14 -3.50 18.73 1.67
N THR A 15 -2.19 18.74 1.58
CA THR A 15 -1.42 18.46 0.36
C THR A 15 -0.90 17.02 0.32
N VAL A 16 -1.16 16.25 1.38
CA VAL A 16 -0.71 14.86 1.51
C VAL A 16 -1.59 13.97 0.66
N VAL A 17 -0.96 13.25 -0.27
CA VAL A 17 -1.61 12.18 -1.04
C VAL A 17 -1.04 10.85 -0.57
N THR A 18 -1.91 9.88 -0.28
CA THR A 18 -1.50 8.52 0.05
C THR A 18 -1.63 7.64 -1.20
N PRO A 19 -0.51 7.25 -1.85
CA PRO A 19 -0.54 6.37 -3.00
C PRO A 19 -0.81 4.91 -2.58
N CYS A 20 -1.25 4.09 -3.52
CA CYS A 20 -1.32 2.64 -3.36
C CYS A 20 0.08 2.05 -3.24
N ASP A 21 0.33 1.22 -2.23
CA ASP A 21 1.63 0.56 -1.99
C ASP A 21 2.03 -0.44 -3.08
N CYS A 22 1.07 -0.87 -3.92
CA CYS A 22 1.32 -1.78 -5.04
C CYS A 22 1.56 -1.04 -6.36
N CYS A 23 0.64 -0.17 -6.78
CA CYS A 23 0.63 0.41 -8.13
C CYS A 23 0.97 1.91 -8.16
N GLY A 24 1.12 2.56 -7.00
CA GLY A 24 1.43 3.99 -6.91
C GLY A 24 0.24 4.93 -7.19
N GLN A 25 -0.92 4.41 -7.60
CA GLN A 25 -2.09 5.23 -7.90
C GLN A 25 -2.59 5.95 -6.63
N VAL A 26 -2.84 7.26 -6.73
CA VAL A 26 -3.46 8.05 -5.67
C VAL A 26 -4.94 7.68 -5.54
N VAL A 27 -5.37 7.38 -4.31
CA VAL A 27 -6.76 7.04 -3.97
C VAL A 27 -7.33 8.19 -3.16
N ALA A 28 -8.56 8.63 -3.46
CA ALA A 28 -9.12 9.88 -2.91
C ALA A 28 -10.31 9.68 -1.95
N ARG A 29 -10.84 8.46 -1.80
CA ARG A 29 -12.08 8.23 -1.04
C ARG A 29 -11.93 7.21 0.08
N ARG A 30 -11.38 6.04 -0.24
CA ARG A 30 -11.14 4.95 0.70
C ARG A 30 -9.93 4.14 0.26
N GLN A 31 -9.25 3.54 1.21
CA GLN A 31 -8.15 2.60 0.97
C GLN A 31 -8.48 1.24 1.53
N TRP A 32 -7.97 0.22 0.88
CA TRP A 32 -8.02 -1.15 1.36
C TRP A 32 -6.80 -1.38 2.25
N VAL A 33 -7.02 -1.46 3.55
CA VAL A 33 -5.98 -1.57 4.57
C VAL A 33 -5.84 -3.03 4.97
N VAL A 34 -4.60 -3.50 5.07
CA VAL A 34 -4.30 -4.88 5.44
C VAL A 34 -3.08 -4.92 6.35
N GLU A 35 -3.08 -5.86 7.29
CA GLU A 35 -1.88 -6.21 8.06
C GLU A 35 -1.11 -7.31 7.32
N LEU A 36 0.15 -7.06 6.97
CA LEU A 36 1.09 -8.05 6.42
C LEU A 36 2.21 -8.33 7.43
N GLU A 37 3.02 -9.36 7.20
CA GLU A 37 4.18 -9.66 8.06
C GLU A 37 5.19 -8.50 8.16
N GLU A 38 5.25 -7.67 7.12
CA GLU A 38 6.08 -6.45 7.05
C GLU A 38 5.41 -5.19 7.62
N GLY A 39 4.20 -5.32 8.16
CA GLY A 39 3.38 -4.24 8.73
C GLY A 39 2.14 -3.88 7.91
N GLU A 40 1.44 -2.83 8.35
CA GLU A 40 0.27 -2.28 7.66
C GLU A 40 0.62 -1.82 6.24
N ARG A 41 -0.22 -2.19 5.28
CA ARG A 41 -0.18 -1.73 3.89
C ARG A 41 -1.53 -1.22 3.43
N ARG A 42 -1.49 -0.26 2.52
CA ARG A 42 -2.66 0.43 1.97
C ARG A 42 -2.71 0.32 0.45
N PHE A 43 -3.81 -0.22 -0.03
CA PHE A 43 -4.02 -0.48 -1.45
C PHE A 43 -5.22 0.29 -2.00
N CYS A 44 -5.25 0.48 -3.31
CA CYS A 44 -6.46 0.98 -3.98
C CYS A 44 -7.60 -0.05 -3.99
N GLY A 45 -7.32 -1.33 -3.71
CA GLY A 45 -8.31 -2.39 -3.56
C GLY A 45 -7.69 -3.79 -3.35
N PRO A 46 -8.55 -4.83 -3.18
CA PRO A 46 -8.11 -6.21 -2.94
C PRO A 46 -7.24 -6.80 -4.05
N ASP A 47 -7.45 -6.40 -5.31
CA ASP A 47 -6.64 -6.92 -6.43
C ASP A 47 -5.17 -6.47 -6.32
N CYS A 48 -4.94 -5.24 -5.83
CA CYS A 48 -3.60 -4.75 -5.57
C CYS A 48 -2.97 -5.40 -4.33
N GLU A 49 -3.75 -5.75 -3.30
CA GLU A 49 -3.26 -6.60 -2.20
C GLU A 49 -2.79 -7.96 -2.74
N GLN A 50 -3.61 -8.59 -3.58
CA GLN A 50 -3.30 -9.90 -4.16
C GLN A 50 -2.03 -9.83 -5.01
N LEU A 51 -1.95 -8.86 -5.93
CA LEU A 51 -0.78 -8.68 -6.80
C LEU A 51 0.48 -8.38 -5.98
N TYR A 52 0.38 -7.54 -4.96
CA TYR A 52 1.49 -7.21 -4.09
C TYR A 52 2.06 -8.46 -3.41
N ARG A 53 1.18 -9.31 -2.86
CA ARG A 53 1.57 -10.57 -2.22
C ARG A 53 2.13 -11.59 -3.20
N SER A 54 1.48 -11.77 -4.35
CA SER A 54 1.82 -12.85 -5.28
C SER A 54 3.04 -12.53 -6.14
N TYR A 55 3.37 -11.25 -6.31
CA TYR A 55 4.41 -10.82 -7.23
C TYR A 55 5.43 -9.86 -6.59
N VAL A 56 4.98 -8.77 -5.98
CA VAL A 56 5.89 -7.70 -5.51
C VAL A 56 6.79 -8.18 -4.36
N VAL A 57 6.20 -8.82 -3.34
CA VAL A 57 6.96 -9.35 -2.19
C VAL A 57 7.98 -10.41 -2.63
N PRO A 58 7.60 -11.46 -3.38
CA PRO A 58 8.56 -12.44 -3.91
C PRO A 58 9.65 -11.81 -4.78
N ALA A 59 9.29 -10.88 -5.67
CA ALA A 59 10.25 -10.24 -6.56
C ALA A 59 11.30 -9.41 -5.79
N ARG A 60 10.89 -8.71 -4.72
CA ARG A 60 11.81 -7.97 -3.85
C ARG A 60 12.75 -8.90 -3.09
N ALA A 61 12.26 -10.03 -2.59
CA ALA A 61 13.08 -11.02 -1.90
C ALA A 61 14.12 -11.65 -2.84
N ALA A 62 13.80 -11.82 -4.12
CA ALA A 62 14.71 -12.35 -5.14
C ALA A 62 15.72 -11.33 -5.68
N ALA A 63 15.50 -10.03 -5.48
CA ALA A 63 16.38 -8.97 -5.97
C ALA A 63 17.50 -8.67 -4.96
N PRO A 64 18.79 -8.92 -5.27
CA PRO A 64 19.88 -8.59 -4.37
C PRO A 64 20.02 -7.06 -4.24
N GLY A 65 19.73 -6.53 -3.05
CA GLY A 65 20.02 -5.14 -2.68
C GLY A 65 18.83 -4.19 -2.47
N ALA A 66 17.58 -4.65 -2.56
CA ALA A 66 16.40 -3.80 -2.37
C ALA A 66 16.03 -3.58 -0.88
N SER A 67 17.02 -3.27 -0.04
CA SER A 67 16.79 -2.83 1.33
C SER A 67 16.88 -1.31 1.38
N GLY A 68 15.74 -0.61 1.33
CA GLY A 68 15.65 0.77 1.82
C GLY A 68 14.74 1.70 1.03
N ALA A 69 13.67 2.15 1.68
CA ALA A 69 13.33 3.57 1.81
C ALA A 69 12.13 3.72 2.77
N SER A 70 12.41 3.75 4.07
CA SER A 70 11.62 4.59 4.98
C SER A 70 12.42 5.89 5.14
N LYS A 71 11.84 7.01 4.73
CA LYS A 71 12.40 8.34 4.97
C LYS A 71 11.37 9.14 5.79
N GLY A 72 11.81 9.57 6.97
CA GLY A 72 11.35 10.79 7.65
C GLY A 72 10.21 10.61 8.62
#